data_AF-A0A2V9CCH6-F1
#
_entry.id   AF-A0A2V9CCH6-F1
#
_cell.length_a   1.000
_cell.length_b   1.000
_cell.length_c   1.000
_cell.angle_alpha   90.00
_cell.angle_beta   90.00
_cell.angle_gamma   90.00
#
_symmetry.space_group_name_H-M   'P 1'
#
loop_
_entity.id
_entity.type
_entity.pdbx_description
1 polymer ?
#
loop_
_entity_poly.entity_id
_entity_poly.type
_entity_poly.pdbx_seq_one_letter_code
_entity_poly.pdbx_strand_id
1 'polypeptide(L)'
;MVLSTTKCLVFLALLLCSAPLSRAIFAQSSAPNPATTKVQTGHDTAIDMDVYVKGADGGPIEVTAVVTLIAGTGQVLSQGTTLGGNIQFRGVAATEYTIRAVAPGYESVAKEIDGYSARVSAITIDMRRTSNGKTGAGSLQMVLAPKTQKELGKALEALRVNKLDQARSHLEAAYRKAPNHPAVNYLFGVYFQQIQDLEKATAFWTQTLEFDPNHVLALLSLSEALMREARLH
;
A
#
# COMPACT_ATOMS: atom_id res chain seq x y z
N MET A 1 31.48 28.91 49.38
CA MET A 1 30.46 29.91 49.81
C MET A 1 29.40 29.90 48.72
N VAL A 2 28.14 29.50 48.93
CA VAL A 2 27.13 29.90 49.94
C VAL A 2 26.17 28.69 50.14
N LEU A 3 26.08 28.12 51.35
CA LEU A 3 24.92 28.06 52.27
C LEU A 3 23.53 27.90 51.57
N SER A 4 22.78 26.81 51.74
CA SER A 4 22.11 26.27 52.95
C SER A 4 20.62 26.64 53.03
N THR A 5 19.79 25.62 53.30
CA THR A 5 18.50 25.64 54.07
C THR A 5 17.29 26.33 53.39
N THR A 6 16.02 25.88 53.41
CA THR A 6 15.21 25.11 54.39
C THR A 6 13.88 24.79 53.65
N LYS A 7 13.43 23.53 53.49
CA LYS A 7 12.45 22.80 54.34
C LYS A 7 11.26 23.62 54.84
N CYS A 8 10.04 23.21 54.47
CA CYS A 8 8.92 22.82 55.38
C CYS A 8 7.65 22.56 54.55
N LEU A 9 7.15 21.31 54.51
CA LEU A 9 6.17 20.72 55.45
C LEU A 9 4.73 21.18 55.10
N VAL A 10 3.67 20.37 55.02
CA VAL A 10 3.40 18.93 55.25
C VAL A 10 1.84 18.80 55.24
N PHE A 11 1.20 17.70 54.83
CA PHE A 11 0.61 16.61 55.67
C PHE A 11 -0.25 15.79 54.65
N LEU A 12 0.00 14.48 54.43
CA LEU A 12 -0.59 13.32 55.16
C LEU A 12 -2.00 12.97 54.61
N ALA A 13 -2.43 11.73 54.38
CA ALA A 13 -2.15 10.44 55.02
C ALA A 13 -2.38 9.31 54.00
N LEU A 14 -1.50 8.29 53.88
CA LEU A 14 -1.30 7.11 54.75
C LEU A 14 -2.48 6.12 54.73
N LEU A 15 -2.25 4.94 54.11
CA LEU A 15 -2.51 3.59 54.65
C LEU A 15 -2.26 2.56 53.54
N LEU A 16 -1.07 1.96 53.45
CA LEU A 16 -0.69 0.67 54.06
C LEU A 16 -1.72 -0.45 53.81
N CYS A 17 -1.42 -1.35 52.87
CA CYS A 17 -1.53 -2.78 53.15
C CYS A 17 -0.71 -3.60 52.15
N SER A 18 0.00 -4.58 52.72
CA SER A 18 0.97 -5.50 52.15
C SER A 18 0.40 -6.55 51.20
N ALA A 19 1.23 -7.00 50.26
CA ALA A 19 1.04 -8.20 49.42
C ALA A 19 0.88 -9.49 50.27
N PRO A 20 0.36 -10.60 49.71
CA PRO A 20 1.17 -11.45 48.82
C PRO A 20 0.42 -12.11 47.64
N LEU A 21 1.22 -12.68 46.73
CA LEU A 21 0.82 -13.62 45.67
C LEU A 21 0.11 -14.86 46.26
N SER A 22 -0.92 -15.37 45.57
CA SER A 22 -0.92 -16.72 44.97
C SER A 22 -2.33 -17.28 44.68
N ARG A 23 -2.35 -18.05 43.59
CA ARG A 23 -3.27 -19.16 43.23
C ARG A 23 -4.57 -18.82 42.51
N ALA A 24 -4.48 -19.04 41.20
CA ALA A 24 -5.55 -19.60 40.38
C ALA A 24 -6.23 -20.78 41.07
N ILE A 25 -7.56 -20.78 41.10
CA ILE A 25 -8.49 -21.90 40.92
C ILE A 25 -9.83 -21.22 40.61
N PHE A 26 -10.38 -21.44 39.42
CA PHE A 26 -11.83 -21.57 39.26
C PHE A 26 -12.09 -22.34 37.95
N ALA A 27 -12.18 -23.66 38.11
CA ALA A 27 -13.05 -24.45 37.29
C ALA A 27 -14.40 -24.49 38.01
N GLN A 28 -15.48 -24.03 37.38
CA GLN A 28 -16.82 -24.56 37.63
C GLN A 28 -17.76 -24.20 36.47
N SER A 29 -18.34 -25.25 35.90
CA SER A 29 -19.37 -25.22 34.85
C SER A 29 -20.75 -24.87 35.42
N SER A 30 -21.58 -24.22 34.59
CA SER A 30 -23.05 -24.38 34.38
C SER A 30 -23.96 -24.46 35.63
N ALA A 31 -25.07 -23.74 35.83
CA ALA A 31 -26.01 -22.98 34.99
C ALA A 31 -26.97 -22.18 35.95
N PRO A 32 -28.25 -21.94 35.62
CA PRO A 32 -28.84 -20.79 34.90
C PRO A 32 -29.57 -19.80 35.85
N ASN A 33 -29.85 -18.57 35.39
CA ASN A 33 -30.96 -17.80 35.96
C ASN A 33 -31.65 -16.90 34.91
N PRO A 34 -32.99 -16.75 34.98
CA PRO A 34 -33.82 -16.20 33.90
C PRO A 34 -34.09 -14.70 34.04
N ALA A 35 -34.31 -14.07 32.87
CA ALA A 35 -35.24 -12.96 32.59
C ALA A 35 -35.11 -11.65 33.41
N THR A 36 -35.13 -10.44 32.87
CA THR A 36 -35.17 -9.87 31.51
C THR A 36 -35.07 -8.37 31.75
N THR A 37 -34.22 -7.65 31.03
CA THR A 37 -34.53 -6.27 30.66
C THR A 37 -34.15 -6.12 29.20
N LYS A 38 -35.18 -6.18 28.35
CA LYS A 38 -35.07 -5.93 26.92
C LYS A 38 -34.64 -4.49 26.70
N VAL A 39 -33.47 -4.31 26.10
CA VAL A 39 -33.27 -3.23 25.14
C VAL A 39 -33.20 -3.92 23.78
N GLN A 40 -34.34 -3.94 23.08
CA GLN A 40 -34.42 -4.32 21.68
C GLN A 40 -34.49 -3.03 20.87
N THR A 41 -33.42 -2.70 20.15
CA THR A 41 -33.51 -2.06 18.83
C THR A 41 -32.20 -2.25 18.08
N GLY A 42 -32.26 -3.10 17.06
CA GLY A 42 -31.18 -3.43 16.14
C GLY A 42 -31.24 -4.92 15.87
N HIS A 43 -31.60 -5.33 14.65
CA HIS A 43 -31.49 -6.73 14.24
C HIS A 43 -30.00 -7.10 14.27
N ASP A 44 -29.58 -7.68 15.40
CA ASP A 44 -28.21 -8.15 15.65
C ASP A 44 -28.05 -9.53 15.00
N THR A 45 -28.21 -9.58 13.68
CA THR A 45 -27.85 -10.75 12.88
C THR A 45 -26.33 -10.77 12.79
N ALA A 46 -25.70 -11.20 13.87
CA ALA A 46 -24.28 -11.52 13.86
C ALA A 46 -24.06 -12.71 12.92
N ILE A 47 -23.10 -12.57 12.01
CA ILE A 47 -22.72 -13.57 11.02
C ILE A 47 -21.27 -13.99 11.24
N ASP A 48 -20.99 -15.26 10.95
CA ASP A 48 -19.65 -15.78 10.83
C ASP A 48 -19.28 -15.80 9.34
N MET A 49 -18.08 -15.29 9.05
CA MET A 49 -17.59 -15.04 7.70
C MET A 49 -16.24 -15.74 7.52
N ASP A 50 -16.19 -16.76 6.67
CA ASP A 50 -14.94 -17.35 6.21
C ASP A 50 -14.45 -16.64 4.95
N VAL A 51 -13.23 -16.11 4.99
CA VAL A 51 -12.58 -15.43 3.88
C VAL A 51 -11.42 -16.31 3.38
N TYR A 52 -11.47 -16.62 2.09
CA TYR A 52 -10.46 -17.37 1.36
C TYR A 52 -9.72 -16.45 0.40
N VAL A 53 -8.48 -16.13 0.75
CA VAL A 53 -7.52 -15.38 -0.05
C VAL A 53 -6.75 -16.37 -0.93
N LYS A 54 -7.03 -16.37 -2.22
CA LYS A 54 -6.36 -17.22 -3.20
C LYS A 54 -5.25 -16.45 -3.91
N GLY A 55 -4.18 -17.16 -4.28
CA GLY A 55 -3.14 -16.65 -5.16
C GLY A 55 -3.66 -16.40 -6.59
N ALA A 56 -2.80 -15.80 -7.43
CA ALA A 56 -3.15 -15.44 -8.81
C ALA A 56 -3.37 -16.64 -9.73
N ASP A 57 -2.86 -17.80 -9.34
CA ASP A 57 -3.04 -19.11 -9.97
C ASP A 57 -4.29 -19.85 -9.45
N GLY A 58 -5.06 -19.23 -8.54
CA GLY A 58 -6.19 -19.85 -7.86
C GLY A 58 -5.80 -20.81 -6.74
N GLY A 59 -4.50 -20.99 -6.49
CA GLY A 59 -3.95 -21.81 -5.40
C GLY A 59 -3.96 -21.08 -4.04
N PRO A 60 -3.52 -21.74 -2.96
CA PRO A 60 -3.34 -21.09 -1.67
C PRO A 60 -2.24 -20.02 -1.76
N ILE A 61 -2.40 -18.92 -1.02
CA ILE A 61 -1.36 -17.88 -0.99
C ILE A 61 -0.14 -18.36 -0.19
N GLU A 62 1.04 -18.34 -0.81
CA GLU A 62 2.29 -18.79 -0.19
C GLU A 62 2.94 -17.76 0.74
N VAL A 63 2.41 -16.54 0.78
CA VAL A 63 2.87 -15.44 1.62
C VAL A 63 1.80 -15.02 2.61
N THR A 64 2.21 -14.40 3.72
CA THR A 64 1.27 -13.88 4.72
C THR A 64 0.42 -12.76 4.11
N ALA A 65 -0.91 -12.92 4.15
CA ALA A 65 -1.88 -11.90 3.79
C ALA A 65 -2.45 -11.24 5.05
N VAL A 66 -2.61 -9.93 5.02
CA VAL A 66 -3.38 -9.15 5.99
C VAL A 66 -4.78 -8.96 5.40
N VAL A 67 -5.81 -9.35 6.14
CA VAL A 67 -7.21 -9.15 5.76
C VAL A 67 -7.84 -8.17 6.74
N THR A 68 -8.36 -7.07 6.21
CA THR A 68 -9.08 -6.04 6.96
C THR A 68 -10.54 -6.05 6.57
N LEU A 69 -11.41 -6.10 7.57
CA LEU A 69 -12.84 -5.91 7.42
C LEU A 69 -13.20 -4.46 7.73
N ILE A 70 -13.84 -3.79 6.79
CA ILE A 70 -14.18 -2.37 6.85
C ILE A 70 -15.70 -2.25 6.71
N ALA A 71 -16.35 -1.54 7.63
CA ALA A 71 -17.77 -1.21 7.54
C ALA A 71 -18.05 -0.33 6.31
N GLY A 72 -19.28 -0.31 5.81
CA GLY A 72 -19.70 0.65 4.77
C GLY A 72 -19.49 2.13 5.16
N THR A 73 -19.34 2.44 6.45
CA THR A 73 -18.95 3.77 6.96
C THR A 73 -17.46 4.10 6.78
N GLY A 74 -16.64 3.14 6.34
CA GLY A 74 -15.18 3.25 6.25
C GLY A 74 -14.43 2.89 7.53
N GLN A 75 -15.13 2.58 8.64
CA GLN A 75 -14.49 2.19 9.90
C GLN A 75 -13.91 0.76 9.80
N VAL A 76 -12.67 0.57 10.24
CA VAL A 76 -12.08 -0.76 10.40
C VAL A 76 -12.76 -1.46 11.57
N LEU A 77 -13.45 -2.57 11.30
CA LEU A 77 -14.14 -3.37 12.32
C LEU A 77 -13.25 -4.46 12.88
N SER A 78 -12.50 -5.14 12.01
CA SER A 78 -11.60 -6.22 12.40
C SER A 78 -10.46 -6.35 11.42
N GLN A 79 -9.36 -6.92 11.88
CA GLN A 79 -8.19 -7.22 11.06
C GLN A 79 -7.54 -8.50 11.58
N GLY A 80 -7.05 -9.31 10.65
CA GLY A 80 -6.21 -10.45 10.98
C GLY A 80 -5.24 -10.81 9.86
N THR A 81 -4.44 -11.84 10.11
CA THR A 81 -3.41 -12.31 9.19
C THR A 81 -3.60 -13.79 8.91
N THR A 82 -3.37 -14.22 7.66
CA THR A 82 -3.45 -15.63 7.26
C THR A 82 -2.25 -16.02 6.41
N LEU A 83 -1.80 -17.27 6.58
CA LEU A 83 -0.81 -17.93 5.75
C LEU A 83 -1.51 -19.16 5.13
N GLY A 84 -1.51 -19.30 3.81
CA GLY A 84 -2.30 -20.31 3.10
C GLY A 84 -3.70 -19.86 2.71
N GLY A 85 -4.17 -18.71 3.22
CA GLY A 85 -5.26 -17.95 2.63
C GLY A 85 -6.61 -18.03 3.34
N ASN A 86 -6.78 -18.83 4.39
CA ASN A 86 -8.05 -18.90 5.11
C ASN A 86 -8.04 -18.03 6.38
N ILE A 87 -9.08 -17.22 6.60
CA ILE A 87 -9.31 -16.49 7.84
C ILE A 87 -10.81 -16.42 8.14
N GLN A 88 -11.19 -16.51 9.41
CA GLN A 88 -12.58 -16.45 9.85
C GLN A 88 -12.81 -15.22 10.74
N PHE A 89 -13.84 -14.44 10.43
CA PHE A 89 -14.36 -13.38 11.27
C PHE A 89 -15.66 -13.85 11.90
N ARG A 90 -15.74 -13.82 13.23
CA ARG A 90 -16.92 -14.28 13.97
C ARG A 90 -17.66 -13.11 14.59
N GLY A 91 -18.97 -13.25 14.70
CA GLY A 91 -19.81 -12.27 15.38
C GLY A 91 -19.81 -10.88 14.73
N VAL A 92 -19.67 -10.82 13.40
CA VAL A 92 -19.71 -9.57 12.63
C VAL A 92 -21.17 -9.21 12.39
N ALA A 93 -21.58 -7.94 12.52
CA ALA A 93 -22.96 -7.55 12.18
C ALA A 93 -23.32 -7.92 10.72
N ALA A 94 -24.59 -8.04 10.34
CA ALA A 94 -24.96 -8.20 8.93
C ALA A 94 -25.20 -6.83 8.30
N THR A 95 -24.14 -6.19 7.79
CA THR A 95 -24.22 -4.92 7.06
C THR A 95 -23.38 -4.96 5.80
N GLU A 96 -23.35 -3.88 5.03
CA GLU A 96 -22.40 -3.74 3.92
C GLU A 96 -20.96 -3.63 4.45
N TYR A 97 -20.06 -4.36 3.79
CA TYR A 97 -18.65 -4.46 4.15
C TYR A 97 -17.74 -4.33 2.93
N THR A 98 -16.57 -3.76 3.14
CA THR A 98 -15.44 -3.91 2.24
C THR A 98 -14.40 -4.80 2.91
N ILE A 99 -14.07 -5.92 2.28
CA ILE A 99 -12.96 -6.78 2.71
C ILE A 99 -11.75 -6.40 1.88
N ARG A 100 -10.69 -5.94 2.55
CA ARG A 100 -9.43 -5.57 1.94
C ARG A 100 -8.36 -6.61 2.27
N ALA A 101 -7.74 -7.19 1.26
CA ALA A 101 -6.63 -8.11 1.41
C ALA A 101 -5.34 -7.48 0.86
N VAL A 102 -4.26 -7.56 1.64
CA VAL A 102 -2.92 -7.05 1.28
C VAL A 102 -1.90 -8.14 1.55
N ALA A 103 -1.07 -8.46 0.56
CA ALA A 103 0.00 -9.43 0.71
C ALA A 103 1.25 -8.99 -0.09
N PRO A 104 2.47 -9.29 0.38
CA PRO A 104 3.69 -8.97 -0.36
C PRO A 104 3.72 -9.60 -1.76
N GLY A 105 3.99 -8.80 -2.80
CA GLY A 105 4.02 -9.27 -4.19
C GLY A 105 2.65 -9.38 -4.87
N TYR A 106 1.58 -8.93 -4.22
CA TYR A 106 0.22 -8.88 -4.76
C TYR A 106 -0.36 -7.47 -4.69
N GLU A 107 -1.24 -7.15 -5.64
CA GLU A 107 -2.03 -5.91 -5.58
C GLU A 107 -2.99 -5.95 -4.38
N SER A 108 -3.23 -4.78 -3.76
CA SER A 108 -4.25 -4.67 -2.71
C SER A 108 -5.63 -4.85 -3.35
N VAL A 109 -6.34 -5.91 -2.96
CA VAL A 109 -7.68 -6.21 -3.46
C VAL A 109 -8.70 -5.79 -2.42
N ALA A 110 -9.70 -5.02 -2.82
CA ALA A 110 -10.86 -4.68 -2.02
C ALA A 110 -12.11 -5.27 -2.68
N LYS A 111 -12.96 -5.94 -1.89
CA LYS A 111 -14.21 -6.53 -2.36
C LYS A 111 -15.35 -6.07 -1.48
N GLU A 112 -16.34 -5.44 -2.10
CA GLU A 112 -17.58 -5.03 -1.44
C GLU A 112 -18.52 -6.23 -1.34
N ILE A 113 -19.12 -6.40 -0.17
CA ILE A 113 -19.98 -7.51 0.20
C ILE A 113 -21.18 -6.95 0.93
N ASP A 114 -22.37 -7.31 0.45
CA ASP A 114 -23.59 -7.04 1.18
C ASP A 114 -23.81 -8.15 2.22
N GLY A 115 -23.57 -7.83 3.49
CA GLY A 115 -23.75 -8.74 4.63
C GLY A 115 -25.19 -9.20 4.85
N TYR A 116 -26.20 -8.54 4.26
CA TYR A 116 -27.59 -9.02 4.30
C TYR A 116 -27.81 -10.21 3.36
N SER A 117 -27.14 -10.23 2.21
CA SER A 117 -27.19 -11.34 1.24
C SER A 117 -26.19 -12.45 1.55
N ALA A 118 -25.13 -12.14 2.31
CA ALA A 118 -24.04 -13.03 2.67
C ALA A 118 -24.34 -13.97 3.85
N ARG A 119 -25.51 -14.63 3.84
CA ARG A 119 -25.64 -15.97 4.47
C ARG A 119 -24.68 -17.00 3.86
N VAL A 120 -23.99 -16.61 2.79
CA VAL A 120 -22.86 -17.31 2.18
C VAL A 120 -21.66 -17.25 3.11
N SER A 121 -21.38 -18.39 3.74
CA SER A 121 -20.32 -18.59 4.74
C SER A 121 -18.90 -18.41 4.19
N ALA A 122 -18.71 -18.43 2.86
CA ALA A 122 -17.39 -18.45 2.22
C ALA A 122 -17.23 -17.35 1.16
N ILE A 123 -16.38 -16.36 1.45
CA ILE A 123 -16.04 -15.27 0.55
C ILE A 123 -14.64 -15.52 -0.01
N THR A 124 -14.53 -15.62 -1.33
CA THR A 124 -13.23 -15.75 -1.99
C THR A 124 -12.73 -14.38 -2.48
N ILE A 125 -11.46 -14.09 -2.19
CA ILE A 125 -10.68 -12.96 -2.69
C ILE A 125 -9.54 -13.52 -3.52
N ASP A 126 -9.59 -13.30 -4.83
CA ASP A 126 -8.53 -13.71 -5.74
C ASP A 126 -7.48 -12.60 -5.82
N MET A 127 -6.31 -12.86 -5.23
CA MET A 127 -5.20 -11.93 -5.24
C MET A 127 -4.58 -11.89 -6.62
N ARG A 128 -4.41 -10.69 -7.16
CA ARG A 128 -3.65 -10.49 -8.40
C ARG A 128 -2.20 -10.25 -8.01
N ARG A 129 -1.26 -10.97 -8.63
CA ARG A 129 0.15 -10.62 -8.49
C ARG A 129 0.30 -9.16 -8.89
N THR A 130 1.12 -8.42 -8.16
CA THR A 130 1.54 -7.09 -8.61
C THR A 130 2.19 -7.30 -9.96
N SER A 131 1.46 -7.01 -11.03
CA SER A 131 2.10 -6.88 -12.31
C SER A 131 3.04 -5.69 -12.15
N ASN A 132 4.33 -5.91 -12.26
CA ASN A 132 5.24 -4.82 -12.61
C ASN A 132 4.97 -4.37 -14.06
N GLY A 133 3.71 -4.27 -14.49
CA GLY A 133 3.32 -4.12 -15.88
C GLY A 133 1.83 -4.40 -16.08
N LYS A 134 1.00 -3.40 -15.78
CA LYS A 134 -0.33 -3.31 -16.38
C LYS A 134 -0.15 -3.14 -17.89
N THR A 135 -0.26 -4.24 -18.63
CA THR A 135 -0.57 -4.26 -20.05
C THR A 135 -1.99 -3.73 -20.26
N GLY A 136 -2.13 -2.40 -20.24
CA GLY A 136 -3.00 -1.71 -21.18
C GLY A 136 -2.27 -1.70 -22.53
N ALA A 137 -3.02 -1.94 -23.60
CA ALA A 137 -2.51 -2.03 -24.97
C ALA A 137 -1.42 -0.98 -25.28
N GLY A 138 -0.17 -1.43 -25.46
CA GLY A 138 0.96 -0.58 -25.86
C GLY A 138 2.32 -0.95 -25.27
N SER A 139 2.40 -1.53 -24.07
CA SER A 139 3.67 -1.72 -23.36
C SER A 139 4.19 -3.16 -23.46
N LEU A 140 4.80 -3.50 -24.61
CA LEU A 140 5.95 -4.38 -24.55
C LEU A 140 6.96 -3.67 -23.64
N GLN A 141 7.10 -4.11 -22.39
CA GLN A 141 8.32 -3.83 -21.64
C GLN A 141 9.47 -4.42 -22.46
N MET A 142 10.01 -3.58 -23.35
CA MET A 142 11.10 -3.91 -24.24
C MET A 142 12.32 -4.08 -23.35
N VAL A 143 12.54 -5.31 -22.88
CA VAL A 143 13.66 -5.65 -22.02
C VAL A 143 14.94 -5.20 -22.73
N LEU A 144 15.64 -4.24 -22.12
CA LEU A 144 16.89 -3.73 -22.64
C LEU A 144 17.94 -4.85 -22.61
N ALA A 145 18.71 -4.96 -23.69
CA ALA A 145 19.90 -5.80 -23.67
C ALA A 145 20.83 -5.39 -22.49
N PRO A 146 21.52 -6.32 -21.82
CA PRO A 146 22.30 -6.01 -20.61
C PRO A 146 23.32 -4.87 -20.80
N LYS A 147 23.91 -4.78 -21.99
CA LYS A 147 24.82 -3.67 -22.34
C LYS A 147 24.10 -2.32 -22.37
N THR A 148 22.92 -2.27 -22.97
CA THR A 148 22.10 -1.05 -23.04
C THR A 148 21.60 -0.63 -21.66
N GLN A 149 21.17 -1.60 -20.84
CA GLN A 149 20.79 -1.35 -19.45
C GLN A 149 21.95 -0.77 -18.64
N LYS A 150 23.17 -1.30 -18.82
CA LYS A 150 24.38 -0.77 -18.19
C LYS A 150 24.68 0.68 -18.60
N GLU A 151 24.56 1.00 -19.89
CA GLU A 151 24.75 2.38 -20.36
C GLU A 151 23.67 3.32 -19.79
N LEU A 152 22.42 2.87 -19.74
CA LEU A 152 21.33 3.66 -19.14
C LEU A 152 21.55 3.93 -17.65
N GLY A 153 22.05 2.94 -16.90
CA GLY A 153 22.42 3.11 -15.48
C GLY A 153 23.54 4.14 -15.30
N LYS A 154 24.57 4.13 -16.16
CA LYS A 154 25.63 5.15 -16.12
C LYS A 154 25.11 6.55 -16.46
N ALA A 155 24.20 6.65 -17.43
CA ALA A 155 23.53 7.91 -17.77
C ALA A 155 22.77 8.47 -16.56
N LEU A 156 21.98 7.64 -15.88
CA LEU A 156 21.24 8.03 -14.69
C LEU A 156 22.18 8.56 -13.58
N GLU A 157 23.25 7.83 -13.28
CA GLU A 157 24.22 8.28 -12.28
C GLU A 157 24.88 9.60 -12.69
N ALA A 158 25.26 9.75 -13.96
CA ALA A 158 25.84 10.98 -14.48
C ALA A 158 24.87 12.17 -14.38
N LEU A 159 23.58 11.99 -14.68
CA LEU A 159 22.53 13.00 -14.48
C LEU A 159 22.39 13.37 -13.00
N ARG A 160 22.44 12.38 -12.10
CA ARG A 160 22.31 12.58 -10.65
C ARG A 160 23.44 13.43 -10.08
N VAL A 161 24.65 13.31 -10.64
CA VAL A 161 25.82 14.10 -10.24
C VAL A 161 26.10 15.29 -11.18
N ASN A 162 25.13 15.67 -12.02
CA ASN A 162 25.20 16.79 -12.95
C ASN A 162 26.40 16.77 -13.94
N LYS A 163 26.87 15.58 -14.32
CA LYS A 163 27.89 15.38 -15.36
C LYS A 163 27.23 15.24 -16.73
N LEU A 164 26.77 16.36 -17.27
CA LEU A 164 25.90 16.41 -18.45
C LEU A 164 26.53 15.81 -19.71
N ASP A 165 27.82 16.03 -19.95
CA ASP A 165 28.51 15.45 -21.11
C ASP A 165 28.56 13.91 -21.06
N GLN A 166 28.81 13.35 -19.87
CA GLN A 166 28.84 11.90 -19.67
C GLN A 166 27.43 11.31 -19.77
N ALA A 167 26.45 11.99 -19.17
CA ALA A 167 25.04 11.61 -19.27
C ALA A 167 24.61 11.52 -20.73
N ARG A 168 24.91 12.55 -21.52
CA ARG A 168 24.61 12.58 -22.95
C ARG A 168 25.24 11.42 -23.71
N SER A 169 26.53 11.18 -23.51
CA SER A 169 27.25 10.09 -24.20
C SER A 169 26.63 8.72 -23.93
N HIS A 170 26.32 8.45 -22.66
CA HIS A 170 25.67 7.20 -22.25
C HIS A 170 24.23 7.08 -22.74
N LEU A 171 23.46 8.18 -22.74
CA LEU A 171 22.10 8.23 -23.31
C LEU A 171 22.09 7.98 -24.81
N GLU A 172 22.99 8.60 -25.58
CA GLU A 172 23.12 8.36 -27.02
C GLU A 172 23.52 6.91 -27.33
N ALA A 173 24.36 6.29 -26.50
CA ALA A 173 24.65 4.86 -26.60
C ALA A 173 23.42 4.00 -26.36
N ALA A 174 22.60 4.32 -25.35
CA ALA A 174 21.38 3.59 -25.05
C ALA A 174 20.31 3.75 -26.15
N TYR A 175 20.11 4.98 -26.62
CA TYR A 175 19.10 5.34 -27.61
C TYR A 175 19.36 4.74 -28.98
N ARG A 176 20.63 4.65 -29.40
CA ARG A 176 20.98 3.92 -30.64
C ARG A 176 20.56 2.44 -30.61
N LYS A 177 20.37 1.86 -29.43
CA LYS A 177 19.96 0.47 -29.26
C LYS A 177 18.47 0.31 -28.99
N ALA A 178 17.86 1.29 -28.35
CA ALA A 178 16.47 1.25 -27.95
C ALA A 178 15.82 2.64 -28.05
N PRO A 179 15.61 3.18 -29.27
CA PRO A 179 15.09 4.53 -29.46
C PRO A 179 13.63 4.69 -29.00
N ASN A 180 12.88 3.59 -29.01
CA ASN A 180 11.47 3.57 -28.63
C ASN A 180 11.27 3.13 -27.18
N HIS A 181 12.34 3.07 -26.38
CA HIS A 181 12.24 2.60 -25.00
C HIS A 181 11.82 3.74 -24.06
N PRO A 182 10.71 3.60 -23.31
CA PRO A 182 10.18 4.66 -22.45
C PRO A 182 11.24 5.24 -21.49
N ALA A 183 11.98 4.40 -20.77
CA ALA A 183 12.99 4.89 -19.83
C ALA A 183 14.17 5.64 -20.49
N VAL A 184 14.49 5.33 -21.74
CA VAL A 184 15.57 6.03 -22.47
C VAL A 184 15.09 7.41 -22.87
N ASN A 185 13.88 7.50 -23.43
CA ASN A 185 13.25 8.78 -23.76
C ASN A 185 13.02 9.64 -22.52
N TYR A 186 12.57 9.05 -21.41
CA TYR A 186 12.37 9.78 -20.15
C TYR A 186 13.66 10.44 -19.67
N LEU A 187 14.78 9.69 -19.65
CA LEU A 187 16.06 10.23 -19.20
C LEU A 187 16.66 11.25 -20.17
N PHE A 188 16.35 11.19 -21.47
CA PHE A 188 16.64 12.31 -22.37
C PHE A 188 15.85 13.55 -22.00
N GLY A 189 14.57 13.41 -21.66
CA GLY A 189 13.78 14.55 -21.18
C GLY A 189 14.38 15.18 -19.92
N VAL A 190 14.83 14.36 -18.96
CA VAL A 190 15.55 14.82 -17.76
C VAL A 190 16.86 15.53 -18.12
N TYR A 191 17.64 14.99 -19.05
CA TYR A 191 18.87 15.62 -19.55
C TYR A 191 18.58 17.01 -20.15
N PHE A 192 17.58 17.12 -21.02
CA PHE A 192 17.21 18.39 -21.67
C PHE A 192 16.69 19.40 -20.65
N GLN A 193 15.93 18.96 -19.64
CA GLN A 193 15.52 19.80 -18.53
C GLN A 193 16.74 20.36 -17.76
N GLN A 194 17.76 19.55 -17.50
CA GLN A 194 18.96 20.00 -16.78
C GLN A 194 19.75 21.05 -17.58
N ILE A 195 19.81 20.94 -18.91
CA ILE A 195 20.42 21.96 -19.78
C ILE A 195 19.49 23.12 -20.15
N GLN A 196 18.33 23.24 -19.48
CA GLN A 196 17.31 24.29 -19.69
C GLN A 196 16.69 24.32 -21.09
N ASP A 197 16.76 23.22 -21.84
CA ASP A 197 16.08 23.06 -23.12
C ASP A 197 14.72 22.38 -22.89
N LEU A 198 13.76 23.18 -22.39
CA LEU A 198 12.43 22.67 -22.02
C LEU A 198 11.63 22.16 -23.23
N GLU A 199 11.83 22.73 -24.42
CA GLU A 199 11.17 22.29 -25.65
C GLU A 199 11.55 20.84 -25.99
N LYS A 200 12.84 20.49 -25.94
CA LYS A 200 13.25 19.10 -26.13
C LYS A 200 12.85 18.22 -24.96
N ALA A 201 12.87 18.74 -23.73
CA ALA A 201 12.45 17.98 -22.57
C ALA A 201 11.00 17.48 -22.70
N THR A 202 10.08 18.38 -23.07
CA THR A 202 8.67 18.04 -23.28
C THR A 202 8.48 17.09 -24.47
N ALA A 203 9.22 17.26 -25.56
CA ALA A 203 9.16 16.34 -26.69
C ALA A 203 9.53 14.90 -26.28
N PHE A 204 10.64 14.71 -25.56
CA PHE A 204 11.08 13.38 -25.12
C PHE A 204 10.18 12.74 -24.06
N TRP A 205 9.60 13.53 -23.14
CA TRP A 205 8.60 13.01 -22.21
C TRP A 205 7.29 12.66 -22.92
N THR A 206 6.89 13.41 -23.95
CA THR A 206 5.72 13.05 -24.78
C THR A 206 5.95 11.72 -25.48
N GLN A 207 7.12 11.52 -26.10
CA GLN A 207 7.49 10.22 -26.68
C GLN A 207 7.52 9.11 -25.64
N THR A 208 7.92 9.40 -24.39
CA THR A 208 7.84 8.41 -23.31
C THR A 208 6.40 7.93 -23.10
N LEU A 209 5.43 8.85 -23.11
CA LEU A 209 4.01 8.55 -22.92
C LEU A 209 3.36 7.88 -24.14
N GLU A 210 3.90 8.08 -25.34
CA GLU A 210 3.48 7.32 -26.53
C GLU A 210 3.75 5.82 -26.38
N PHE A 211 4.86 5.44 -25.73
CA PHE A 211 5.25 4.05 -25.53
C PHE A 211 4.85 3.48 -24.15
N ASP A 212 4.71 4.33 -23.14
CA ASP A 212 4.19 3.98 -21.81
C ASP A 212 3.22 5.07 -21.30
N PRO A 213 1.93 4.97 -21.64
CA PRO A 213 0.92 5.97 -21.26
C PRO A 213 0.75 6.16 -19.74
N ASN A 214 1.18 5.18 -18.94
CA ASN A 214 1.07 5.22 -17.49
C ASN A 214 2.39 5.60 -16.80
N HIS A 215 3.37 6.13 -17.54
CA HIS A 215 4.67 6.52 -17.00
C HIS A 215 4.54 7.75 -16.08
N VAL A 216 4.29 7.49 -14.79
CA VAL A 216 4.00 8.51 -13.76
C VAL A 216 5.02 9.65 -13.76
N LEU A 217 6.31 9.34 -13.84
CA LEU A 217 7.35 10.37 -13.80
C LEU A 217 7.32 11.28 -15.04
N ALA A 218 6.92 10.77 -16.20
CA ALA A 218 6.86 11.57 -17.43
C ALA A 218 5.62 12.47 -17.42
N LEU A 219 4.48 11.95 -16.94
CA LEU A 219 3.28 12.75 -16.69
C LEU A 219 3.55 13.91 -15.73
N LEU A 220 4.24 13.64 -14.62
CA LEU A 220 4.61 14.68 -13.65
C LEU A 220 5.56 15.72 -14.24
N SER A 221 6.61 15.28 -14.94
CA SER A 221 7.58 16.19 -15.57
C SER A 221 6.94 17.07 -16.65
N LEU A 222 6.05 16.51 -17.49
CA LEU A 222 5.28 17.30 -18.47
C LEU A 222 4.34 18.29 -17.80
N SER A 223 3.62 17.86 -16.77
CA SER A 223 2.73 18.74 -16.01
C SER A 223 3.49 19.94 -15.43
N GLU A 224 4.67 19.70 -14.85
CA GLU A 224 5.52 20.77 -14.32
C GLU A 224 5.98 21.73 -15.43
N ALA A 225 6.42 21.19 -16.57
CA ALA A 225 6.89 22.00 -17.70
C ALA A 225 5.78 22.87 -18.29
N LEU A 226 4.59 22.31 -18.51
CA LEU A 226 3.44 23.04 -19.03
C LEU A 226 2.96 24.12 -18.05
N MET A 227 2.98 23.84 -16.75
CA MET A 227 2.65 24.85 -15.73
C MET A 227 3.67 25.98 -15.71
N ARG A 228 4.95 25.71 -16.01
CA ARG A 228 6.00 26.73 -16.10
C ARG A 228 5.80 27.61 -17.33
N GLU A 229 5.50 27.01 -18.48
CA GLU A 229 5.20 27.72 -19.72
C GLU A 229 3.97 28.63 -19.58
N ALA A 230 2.89 28.12 -19.00
CA ALA A 230 1.66 28.89 -18.76
C ALA A 230 1.84 30.08 -17.80
N ARG A 231 2.92 30.14 -17.03
CA ARG A 231 3.25 31.29 -16.16
C ARG A 231 4.10 32.36 -16.87
N LEU A 232 4.69 32.03 -18.01
CA LEU A 232 5.54 32.93 -18.80
C LEU A 232 4.77 33.67 -19.89
N HIS A 233 3.51 33.29 -20.12
CA HIS A 233 2.54 33.95 -21.00
C HIS A 233 1.52 34.75 -20.18
#